data_AF-A0A6L7Q3D6-F1
#
_entry.id   AF-A0A6L7Q3D6-F1
#
_cell.length_a   1.000
_cell.length_b   1.000
_cell.length_c   1.000
_cell.angle_alpha   90.00
_cell.angle_beta   90.00
_cell.angle_gamma   90.00
#
_symmetry.space_group_name_H-M   'P 1'
#
loop_
_entity.id
_entity.type
_entity.pdbx_description
1 polymer ?
#
loop_
_entity_poly.entity_id
_entity_poly.type
_entity_poly.pdbx_seq_one_letter_code
_entity_poly.pdbx_strand_id
1 'polypeptide(L)'
;MPAVTVELIRTLREQTGAGISDCKKALEDTSGDLDKAAEALRQKGFEQAAKRADRETSHGLIESYIHTGGRVGALVQLGCETDFVARTDEFRALAHDIAMQVAAMSPVYLSEDDKEDGDDRPAAQVCLLQQPFIKDGSRTLADLVRETAAQTGENVRVVHFSRLALGE
;
A
#
# COMPACT_ATOMS: atom_id res chain seq x y z
N MET A 1 -27.26 -8.68 22.49
CA MET A 1 -26.26 -8.30 21.47
C MET A 1 -26.86 -8.68 20.11
N PRO A 2 -26.89 -7.81 19.11
CA PRO A 2 -27.27 -8.21 17.75
C PRO A 2 -26.37 -9.38 17.34
N ALA A 3 -26.95 -10.47 16.85
CA ALA A 3 -26.16 -11.62 16.41
C ALA A 3 -25.38 -11.21 15.15
N VAL A 4 -24.05 -11.37 15.17
CA VAL A 4 -23.23 -11.20 13.97
C VAL A 4 -23.71 -12.19 12.92
N THR A 5 -24.19 -11.67 11.78
CA THR A 5 -24.77 -12.49 10.72
C THR A 5 -23.71 -12.90 9.70
N VAL A 6 -23.97 -14.00 8.98
CA VAL A 6 -23.12 -14.43 7.86
C VAL A 6 -23.00 -13.34 6.79
N GLU A 7 -24.07 -12.57 6.57
CA GLU A 7 -24.10 -11.47 5.61
C GLU A 7 -23.21 -10.29 6.02
N LEU A 8 -23.18 -9.94 7.32
CA LEU A 8 -22.25 -8.94 7.83
C LEU A 8 -20.80 -9.40 7.69
N ILE A 9 -20.52 -10.67 8.00
CA ILE A 9 -19.18 -11.26 7.84
C ILE A 9 -18.76 -11.23 6.37
N ARG A 10 -19.66 -11.59 5.45
CA ARG A 10 -19.42 -11.56 4.00
C ARG A 10 -19.11 -10.14 3.51
N THR A 11 -19.93 -9.18 3.91
CA THR A 11 -19.77 -7.76 3.53
C THR A 11 -18.43 -7.21 4.02
N LEU A 12 -18.10 -7.45 5.29
CA LEU A 12 -16.83 -6.99 5.86
C LEU A 12 -15.62 -7.66 5.19
N ARG A 13 -15.73 -8.95 4.85
CA ARG A 13 -14.69 -9.67 4.11
C ARG A 13 -14.49 -9.11 2.71
N GLU A 14 -15.56 -8.76 2.00
CA GLU A 14 -15.49 -8.14 0.68
C GLU A 14 -14.84 -6.75 0.73
N GLN A 15 -15.08 -5.98 1.79
CA GLN A 15 -14.48 -4.67 1.99
C GLN A 15 -13.00 -4.72 2.38
N THR A 16 -12.60 -5.71 3.18
CA THR A 16 -11.28 -5.73 3.83
C THR A 16 -10.31 -6.77 3.27
N GLY A 17 -10.82 -7.82 2.63
CA GLY A 17 -10.04 -8.99 2.22
C GLY A 17 -9.65 -9.93 3.37
N ALA A 18 -10.01 -9.61 4.62
CA ALA A 18 -9.58 -10.37 5.80
C ALA A 18 -10.21 -11.77 5.89
N GLY A 19 -9.58 -12.65 6.69
CA GLY A 19 -10.09 -14.00 6.93
C GLY A 19 -11.46 -14.00 7.62
N ILE A 20 -12.28 -15.03 7.35
CA ILE A 20 -13.65 -15.16 7.91
C ILE A 20 -13.66 -15.05 9.43
N SER A 21 -12.73 -15.73 10.11
CA SER A 21 -12.62 -15.72 11.57
C SER A 21 -12.26 -14.34 12.12
N ASP A 22 -11.39 -13.61 11.42
CA ASP A 22 -10.99 -12.25 11.80
C ASP A 22 -12.16 -11.27 11.61
N CYS A 23 -12.89 -11.37 10.48
CA CYS A 23 -14.09 -10.58 10.23
C CYS A 23 -15.16 -10.82 11.29
N LYS A 24 -15.44 -12.09 11.60
CA LYS A 24 -16.40 -12.45 12.64
C LYS A 24 -16.01 -11.85 13.98
N LYS A 25 -14.75 -12.02 14.40
CA LYS A 25 -14.27 -11.49 15.68
C LYS A 25 -14.33 -9.97 15.73
N ALA A 26 -13.91 -9.28 14.67
CA ALA A 26 -13.97 -7.82 14.61
C ALA A 26 -15.42 -7.30 14.71
N LEU A 27 -16.38 -7.98 14.08
CA LEU A 27 -17.80 -7.66 14.21
C LEU A 27 -18.33 -7.94 15.62
N GLU A 28 -17.90 -9.01 16.28
CA GLU A 28 -18.28 -9.30 17.67
C GLU A 28 -17.75 -8.21 18.62
N ASP A 29 -16.47 -7.83 18.47
CA ASP A 29 -15.79 -6.83 19.29
C ASP A 29 -16.36 -5.41 19.09
N THR A 30 -16.96 -5.13 17.92
CA THR A 30 -17.54 -3.83 17.56
C THR A 30 -19.08 -3.82 17.58
N SER A 31 -19.70 -4.87 18.13
CA SER A 31 -21.17 -4.99 18.20
C SER A 31 -21.89 -4.91 16.84
N GLY A 32 -21.23 -5.38 15.77
CA GLY A 32 -21.77 -5.44 14.41
C GLY A 32 -21.61 -4.15 13.60
N ASP A 33 -20.87 -3.16 14.11
CA ASP A 33 -20.58 -1.91 13.41
C ASP A 33 -19.53 -2.15 12.31
N LEU A 34 -19.96 -2.11 11.04
CA LEU A 34 -19.10 -2.42 9.89
C LEU A 34 -17.90 -1.47 9.77
N ASP A 35 -18.12 -0.16 9.95
CA ASP A 35 -17.06 0.83 9.78
C ASP A 35 -15.99 0.67 10.87
N LYS A 36 -16.42 0.49 12.13
CA LYS A 36 -15.49 0.21 13.23
C LYS A 36 -14.77 -1.12 13.05
N ALA A 37 -15.47 -2.15 12.58
CA ALA A 37 -14.86 -3.46 12.34
C ALA A 37 -13.82 -3.40 11.22
N ALA A 38 -14.10 -2.67 10.14
CA ALA A 38 -13.18 -2.46 9.03
C ALA A 38 -11.91 -1.73 9.49
N GLU A 39 -12.06 -0.65 10.26
CA GLU A 39 -10.93 0.10 10.79
C GLU A 39 -10.09 -0.75 11.77
N ALA A 40 -10.74 -1.53 12.64
CA ALA A 40 -10.04 -2.45 13.55
C ALA A 40 -9.24 -3.52 12.79
N LEU A 41 -9.79 -4.06 11.70
CA LEU A 41 -9.10 -5.02 10.84
C LEU A 41 -7.93 -4.37 10.10
N ARG A 42 -8.10 -3.14 9.61
CA ARG A 42 -7.06 -2.37 8.93
C ARG A 42 -5.86 -2.15 9.87
N GLN A 43 -6.12 -1.65 11.08
CA GLN A 43 -5.08 -1.43 12.08
C GLN A 43 -4.36 -2.73 12.46
N LYS A 44 -5.12 -3.82 12.69
CA LYS A 44 -4.55 -5.15 12.93
C LYS A 44 -3.70 -5.64 11.76
N GLY A 45 -4.14 -5.37 10.53
CA GLY A 45 -3.41 -5.66 9.31
C GLY A 45 -2.05 -4.96 9.27
N PHE A 46 -2.03 -3.66 9.61
CA PHE A 46 -0.79 -2.87 9.66
C PHE A 46 0.20 -3.39 10.69
N GLU A 47 -0.28 -3.80 11.87
CA GLU A 47 0.57 -4.42 12.88
C GLU A 47 1.15 -5.76 12.40
N GLN A 48 0.39 -6.55 11.65
CA GLN A 48 0.89 -7.80 11.07
C GLN A 48 1.89 -7.56 9.95
N ALA A 49 1.63 -6.59 9.08
CA ALA A 49 2.55 -6.18 8.01
C ALA A 49 3.88 -5.70 8.59
N ALA A 50 3.84 -4.87 9.65
CA ALA A 50 5.05 -4.39 10.34
C ALA A 50 5.93 -5.53 10.87
N LYS A 51 5.33 -6.60 11.42
CA LYS A 51 6.06 -7.79 11.89
C LYS A 51 6.74 -8.60 10.77
N ARG A 52 6.41 -8.31 9.51
CA ARG A 52 6.94 -9.00 8.33
C ARG A 52 7.87 -8.11 7.50
N ALA A 53 8.03 -6.83 7.85
CA ALA A 53 8.78 -5.84 7.08
C ALA A 53 10.25 -6.24 6.83
N ASP A 54 10.85 -7.01 7.76
CA ASP A 54 12.24 -7.49 7.67
C ASP A 54 12.40 -8.76 6.83
N ARG A 55 11.31 -9.39 6.37
CA ARG A 55 11.40 -10.59 5.55
C ARG A 55 11.97 -10.25 4.18
N GLU A 56 12.76 -11.16 3.62
CA GLU A 56 13.33 -10.97 2.30
C GLU A 56 12.25 -10.98 1.21
N THR A 57 12.35 -10.03 0.26
CA THR A 57 11.49 -9.97 -0.93
C THR A 57 12.31 -10.33 -2.18
N SER A 58 12.32 -11.61 -2.55
CA SER A 58 13.06 -12.13 -3.71
C SER A 58 12.25 -12.13 -5.01
N HIS A 59 10.95 -11.84 -4.92
CA HIS A 59 10.02 -11.72 -6.05
C HIS A 59 9.40 -10.32 -6.12
N GLY A 60 8.63 -10.05 -7.16
CA GLY A 60 8.02 -8.73 -7.36
C GLY A 60 7.75 -8.39 -8.82
N LEU A 61 7.56 -7.10 -9.08
CA LEU A 61 7.29 -6.52 -10.39
C LEU A 61 8.16 -5.28 -10.62
N ILE A 62 8.65 -5.14 -11.86
CA ILE A 62 9.12 -3.85 -12.38
C ILE A 62 7.98 -3.26 -13.19
N GLU A 63 7.45 -2.13 -12.73
CA GLU A 63 6.38 -1.41 -13.40
C GLU A 63 6.92 -0.12 -14.03
N SER A 64 6.46 0.17 -15.24
CA SER A 64 6.79 1.40 -15.96
C SER A 64 5.53 2.21 -16.22
N TYR A 65 5.58 3.50 -15.91
CA TYR A 65 4.53 4.45 -16.26
C TYR A 65 5.10 5.55 -17.14
N ILE A 66 4.51 5.75 -18.31
CA ILE A 66 4.84 6.85 -19.22
C ILE A 66 3.63 7.77 -19.29
N HIS A 67 3.78 9.01 -18.81
CA HIS A 67 2.69 9.98 -18.83
C HIS A 67 2.34 10.38 -20.27
N THR A 68 1.11 10.86 -20.47
CA THR A 68 0.61 11.26 -21.79
C THR A 68 1.55 12.30 -22.43
N GLY A 69 1.83 12.09 -23.72
CA GLY A 69 2.83 12.89 -24.46
C GLY A 69 4.29 12.48 -24.26
N GLY A 70 4.59 11.47 -23.44
CA GLY A 70 5.91 10.83 -23.36
C GLY A 70 7.03 11.69 -22.77
N ARG A 71 6.68 12.78 -22.07
CA ARG A 71 7.65 13.74 -21.52
C ARG A 71 8.11 13.43 -20.11
N VAL A 72 7.35 12.61 -19.38
CA VAL A 72 7.65 12.16 -18.02
C VAL A 72 7.44 10.65 -17.98
N GLY A 73 8.39 9.94 -17.38
CA GLY A 73 8.33 8.50 -17.15
C GLY A 73 8.81 8.13 -15.75
N ALA A 74 8.30 7.03 -15.23
CA ALA A 74 8.72 6.45 -13.98
C ALA A 74 8.92 4.94 -14.11
N LEU A 75 9.90 4.41 -13.38
CA LEU A 75 10.10 2.98 -13.17
C LEU A 75 10.04 2.70 -11.68
N VAL A 76 9.33 1.65 -11.29
CA VAL A 76 9.18 1.22 -9.90
C VAL A 76 9.47 -0.26 -9.80
N GLN A 77 10.30 -0.65 -8.84
CA GLN A 77 10.46 -2.03 -8.40
C GLN A 77 9.66 -2.23 -7.12
N LEU A 78 8.58 -3.01 -7.19
CA LEU A 78 7.79 -3.43 -6.05
C LEU A 78 8.13 -4.89 -5.72
N GLY A 79 8.60 -5.15 -4.50
CA GLY A 79 8.99 -6.48 -4.03
C GLY A 79 7.91 -7.18 -3.21
N CYS A 80 7.86 -8.51 -3.32
CA CYS A 80 7.08 -9.43 -2.48
C CYS A 80 7.85 -10.72 -2.18
N GLU A 81 7.29 -11.62 -1.36
CA GLU A 81 7.94 -12.88 -0.96
C GLU A 81 7.77 -13.98 -2.01
N THR A 82 6.64 -14.03 -2.74
CA THR A 82 6.35 -15.10 -3.72
C THR A 82 5.99 -14.59 -5.12
N ASP A 83 6.20 -15.43 -6.14
CA ASP A 83 5.79 -15.12 -7.52
C ASP A 83 4.26 -15.15 -7.71
N PHE A 84 3.53 -15.84 -6.82
CA PHE A 84 2.07 -15.86 -6.81
C PHE A 84 1.51 -14.47 -6.51
N VAL A 85 1.99 -13.81 -5.45
CA VAL A 85 1.56 -12.44 -5.11
C VAL A 85 1.94 -11.44 -6.20
N ALA A 86 3.14 -11.55 -6.78
CA ALA A 86 3.58 -10.67 -7.87
C ALA A 86 2.64 -10.67 -9.09
N ARG A 87 1.79 -11.69 -9.25
CA ARG A 87 0.89 -11.85 -10.39
C ARG A 87 -0.55 -11.42 -10.10
N THR A 88 -0.92 -11.13 -8.85
CA THR A 88 -2.31 -10.74 -8.53
C THR A 88 -2.63 -9.34 -9.06
N ASP A 89 -3.92 -9.09 -9.31
CA ASP A 89 -4.38 -7.82 -9.86
C ASP A 89 -4.14 -6.68 -8.85
N GLU A 90 -4.28 -6.95 -7.55
CA GLU A 90 -4.07 -5.98 -6.49
C GLU A 90 -2.61 -5.53 -6.41
N PHE A 91 -1.66 -6.46 -6.52
CA PHE A 91 -0.23 -6.14 -6.47
C PHE A 91 0.21 -5.35 -7.73
N ARG A 92 -0.29 -5.75 -8.90
CA ARG A 92 -0.06 -5.04 -10.17
C ARG A 92 -0.65 -3.63 -10.14
N ALA A 93 -1.86 -3.49 -9.61
CA ALA A 93 -2.53 -2.20 -9.45
C ALA A 93 -1.74 -1.27 -8.51
N LEU A 94 -1.24 -1.80 -7.37
CA LEU A 94 -0.39 -1.03 -6.47
C LEU A 94 0.89 -0.55 -7.17
N ALA A 95 1.58 -1.44 -7.89
CA ALA A 95 2.81 -1.06 -8.62
C ALA A 95 2.54 0.05 -9.65
N HIS A 96 1.43 -0.05 -10.39
CA HIS A 96 1.01 0.96 -11.36
C HIS A 96 0.70 2.30 -10.70
N ASP A 97 0.01 2.27 -9.57
CA ASP A 97 -0.37 3.47 -8.83
C ASP A 97 0.83 4.17 -8.21
N ILE A 98 1.81 3.42 -7.71
CA ILE A 98 3.10 3.96 -7.26
C ILE A 98 3.87 4.56 -8.44
N ALA A 99 3.92 3.90 -9.60
CA ALA A 99 4.61 4.45 -10.77
C ALA A 99 3.98 5.76 -11.27
N MET A 100 2.64 5.83 -11.27
CA MET A 100 1.93 7.08 -11.58
C MET A 100 2.15 8.15 -10.53
N GLN A 101 2.18 7.78 -9.23
CA GLN A 101 2.54 8.71 -8.16
C GLN A 101 3.94 9.28 -8.37
N VAL A 102 4.94 8.44 -8.61
CA VAL A 102 6.33 8.87 -8.84
C VAL A 102 6.36 9.89 -9.98
N ALA A 103 5.76 9.57 -11.13
CA ALA A 103 5.71 10.48 -12.26
C ALA A 103 5.07 11.84 -11.92
N ALA A 104 3.96 11.84 -11.17
CA ALA A 104 3.18 13.05 -10.85
C ALA A 104 3.80 13.91 -9.74
N MET A 105 4.34 13.28 -8.70
CA MET A 105 4.69 13.96 -7.45
C MET A 105 6.20 14.16 -7.27
N SER A 106 7.02 13.60 -8.16
CA SER A 106 8.47 13.77 -8.18
C SER A 106 9.17 13.61 -6.80
N PRO A 107 8.92 12.49 -6.08
CA PRO A 107 9.62 12.21 -4.83
C PRO A 107 11.14 12.12 -5.07
N VAL A 108 11.90 12.52 -4.04
CA VAL A 108 13.37 12.49 -4.02
C VAL A 108 13.86 11.28 -3.24
N TYR A 109 13.19 10.97 -2.14
CA TYR A 109 13.53 9.89 -1.22
C TYR A 109 12.43 8.83 -1.20
N LEU A 110 12.77 7.62 -0.78
CA LEU A 110 11.77 6.58 -0.55
C LEU A 110 11.01 6.87 0.76
N SER A 111 11.76 7.09 1.84
CA SER A 111 11.26 7.31 3.19
C SER A 111 11.96 8.50 3.87
N GLU A 112 11.56 8.82 5.10
CA GLU A 112 12.21 9.85 5.91
C GLU A 112 13.64 9.45 6.33
N ASP A 113 13.89 8.17 6.53
CA ASP A 113 15.20 7.65 6.93
C ASP A 113 16.25 7.78 5.81
N ASP A 114 15.79 7.95 4.56
CA ASP A 114 16.66 8.12 3.38
C ASP A 114 17.02 9.59 3.12
N LYS A 115 16.45 10.54 3.87
CA LYS A 115 16.68 11.97 3.66
C LYS A 115 18.14 12.33 3.95
N GLU A 116 18.71 13.17 3.11
CA GLU A 116 20.05 13.72 3.35
C GLU A 116 20.04 14.74 4.49
N ASP A 117 21.15 14.80 5.22
CA ASP A 117 21.37 15.79 6.27
C ASP A 117 21.22 17.21 5.71
N GLY A 118 20.30 18.00 6.31
CA GLY A 118 20.05 19.39 5.92
C GLY A 118 18.91 19.59 4.92
N ASP A 119 18.24 18.52 4.47
CA ASP A 119 16.98 18.68 3.73
C ASP A 119 15.78 18.84 4.68
N ASP A 120 15.38 20.08 4.92
CA ASP A 120 14.26 20.43 5.79
C ASP A 120 12.88 20.40 5.09
N ARG A 121 12.81 19.96 3.82
CA ARG A 121 11.53 19.88 3.11
C ARG A 121 10.59 18.88 3.82
N PRO A 122 9.27 19.17 3.88
CA PRO A 122 8.31 18.27 4.50
C PRO A 122 8.34 16.88 3.86
N ALA A 123 8.35 15.82 4.68
CA ALA A 123 8.40 14.44 4.20
C ALA A 123 7.29 14.13 3.19
N ALA A 124 6.08 14.65 3.42
CA ALA A 124 4.95 14.50 2.51
C ALA A 124 5.15 15.13 1.12
N GLN A 125 6.20 15.94 0.91
CA GLN A 125 6.57 16.49 -0.40
C GLN A 125 7.67 15.66 -1.07
N VAL A 126 8.67 15.21 -0.31
CA VAL A 126 9.91 14.65 -0.86
C VAL A 126 10.08 13.14 -0.69
N CYS A 127 9.35 12.51 0.24
CA CYS A 127 9.46 11.08 0.52
C CYS A 127 8.26 10.34 -0.06
N LEU A 128 8.48 9.41 -1.00
CA LEU A 128 7.45 8.67 -1.72
C LEU A 128 6.40 8.05 -0.78
N LEU A 129 6.85 7.39 0.30
CA LEU A 129 5.96 6.67 1.21
C LEU A 129 5.08 7.61 2.06
N GLN A 130 5.54 8.84 2.31
CA GLN A 130 4.83 9.86 3.09
C GLN A 130 3.89 10.73 2.24
N GLN A 131 3.99 10.65 0.90
CA GLN A 131 3.11 11.41 0.03
C GLN A 131 1.66 10.94 0.15
N PRO A 132 0.69 11.88 0.17
CA PRO A 132 -0.72 11.56 -0.03
C PRO A 132 -0.92 10.91 -1.40
N PHE A 133 -1.75 9.87 -1.46
CA PHE A 133 -2.00 9.15 -2.69
C PHE A 133 -2.82 10.01 -3.68
N ILE A 134 -2.33 10.15 -4.91
CA ILE A 134 -2.91 11.06 -5.91
C ILE A 134 -4.37 10.76 -6.29
N LYS A 135 -4.83 9.50 -6.16
CA LYS A 135 -6.25 9.17 -6.43
C LYS A 135 -7.15 9.34 -5.21
N ASP A 136 -6.56 9.34 -4.00
CA ASP A 136 -7.28 9.43 -2.73
C ASP A 136 -6.34 9.99 -1.65
N GLY A 137 -6.36 11.31 -1.49
CA GLY A 137 -5.47 12.01 -0.57
C GLY A 137 -5.77 11.77 0.92
N SER A 138 -6.76 10.95 1.27
CA SER A 138 -7.01 10.53 2.66
C SER A 138 -6.01 9.49 3.16
N ARG A 139 -5.25 8.87 2.25
CA ARG A 139 -4.26 7.83 2.54
C ARG A 139 -2.90 8.19 1.97
N THR A 140 -1.85 7.68 2.59
CA THR A 140 -0.46 7.77 2.09
C THR A 140 -0.10 6.53 1.28
N LEU A 141 0.98 6.59 0.49
CA LEU A 141 1.49 5.38 -0.17
C LEU A 141 1.98 4.32 0.83
N ALA A 142 2.52 4.72 1.99
CA ALA A 142 2.84 3.78 3.06
C ALA A 142 1.61 3.01 3.54
N ASP A 143 0.44 3.64 3.57
CA ASP A 143 -0.82 2.95 3.90
C ASP A 143 -1.16 1.91 2.84
N LEU A 144 -1.15 2.30 1.56
CA LEU A 144 -1.46 1.37 0.46
C LEU A 144 -0.52 0.15 0.45
N VAL A 145 0.78 0.37 0.64
CA VAL A 145 1.77 -0.72 0.72
C VAL A 145 1.47 -1.66 1.90
N ARG A 146 1.16 -1.11 3.08
CA ARG A 146 0.81 -1.90 4.27
C ARG A 146 -0.54 -2.61 4.14
N GLU A 147 -1.51 -2.00 3.47
CA GLU A 147 -2.81 -2.60 3.16
C GLU A 147 -2.62 -3.84 2.27
N THR A 148 -1.84 -3.71 1.19
CA THR A 148 -1.52 -4.84 0.32
C THR A 148 -0.74 -5.92 1.06
N ALA A 149 0.28 -5.56 1.86
CA ALA A 149 1.01 -6.53 2.69
C ALA A 149 0.10 -7.29 3.68
N ALA A 150 -0.85 -6.59 4.30
CA ALA A 150 -1.82 -7.19 5.20
C ALA A 150 -2.75 -8.17 4.48
N GLN A 151 -3.24 -7.79 3.29
CA GLN A 151 -4.14 -8.61 2.47
C GLN A 151 -3.46 -9.84 1.89
N THR A 152 -2.22 -9.72 1.41
CA THR A 152 -1.47 -10.84 0.80
C THR A 152 -0.87 -11.76 1.86
N GLY A 153 -0.64 -11.25 3.07
CA GLY A 153 0.04 -11.98 4.12
C GLY A 153 1.58 -11.99 3.97
N GLU A 154 2.11 -11.27 2.99
CA GLU A 154 3.53 -11.19 2.67
C GLU A 154 4.12 -9.82 3.01
N ASN A 155 5.44 -9.74 3.11
CA ASN A 155 6.14 -8.47 3.02
C ASN A 155 5.96 -7.88 1.62
N VAL A 156 5.45 -6.66 1.52
CA VAL A 156 5.38 -5.88 0.29
C VAL A 156 6.12 -4.58 0.53
N ARG A 157 7.07 -4.25 -0.35
CA ARG A 157 7.87 -3.02 -0.22
C ARG A 157 8.29 -2.45 -1.55
N VAL A 158 8.40 -1.13 -1.62
CA VAL A 158 9.08 -0.46 -2.73
C VAL A 158 10.58 -0.66 -2.55
N VAL A 159 11.22 -1.32 -3.50
CA VAL A 159 12.66 -1.61 -3.48
C VAL A 159 13.44 -0.48 -4.14
N HIS A 160 12.91 0.05 -5.24
CA HIS A 160 13.54 1.10 -6.01
C HIS A 160 12.49 1.88 -6.79
N PHE A 161 12.76 3.16 -7.03
CA PHE A 161 12.03 3.95 -8.02
C PHE A 161 12.99 4.89 -8.76
N SER A 162 12.62 5.25 -9.99
CA SER A 162 13.29 6.29 -10.75
C SER A 162 12.25 7.10 -11.53
N ARG A 163 12.57 8.37 -11.78
CA ARG A 163 11.76 9.29 -12.57
C ARG A 163 12.65 9.98 -13.59
N LEU A 164 12.13 10.15 -14.80
CA LEU A 164 12.76 10.92 -15.87
C LEU A 164 11.75 11.94 -16.40
N ALA A 165 12.21 13.17 -16.61
CA ALA A 165 11.42 14.23 -17.21
C ALA A 165 12.27 15.05 -18.18
N LEU A 166 11.71 15.40 -19.33
CA LEU A 166 12.41 16.23 -20.31
C LEU A 166 12.60 17.65 -19.81
N GLY A 167 13.85 18.06 -19.62
CA GLY A 167 14.24 19.41 -19.22
C GLY A 167 14.39 19.60 -17.70
N GLU A 168 14.39 18.51 -16.94
CA GLU A 168 14.80 18.48 -15.53
C GLU A 168 16.23 17.96 -15.38
#